data_AF-A0A957Q299-F1
#
_entry.id   AF-A0A957Q299-F1
#
_cell.length_a   1.000
_cell.length_b   1.000
_cell.length_c   1.000
_cell.angle_alpha   90.00
_cell.angle_beta   90.00
_cell.angle_gamma   90.00
#
_symmetry.space_group_name_H-M   'P 1'
#
loop_
_entity.id
_entity.type
_entity.pdbx_description
1 polymer ?
#
loop_
_entity_poly.entity_id
_entity_poly.type
_entity_poly.pdbx_seq_one_letter_code
_entity_poly.pdbx_strand_id
1 'polypeptide(L)'
;MQKRDWFASAGLIYVAAWVLGLIIEFDTPQASQPITQLTSYFSAHQQSHLIQAYLIAGIAGLALLVFTASLSSYLQKRTDGKTSYHSVILGAGTIAAGISLVQAGLQKALTKREILMSQGELLRLILVLINTTDTFKLLALALLSASVSLLALRHNVLPPWIGWLGALLAVSLVLGGLNFL
;
A
#
# COMPACT_ATOMS: atom_id res chain seq x y z
N MET A 1 20.42 2.03 -26.36
CA MET A 1 19.30 1.28 -25.76
C MET A 1 18.61 2.18 -24.74
N GLN A 2 17.39 2.64 -25.04
CA GLN A 2 16.57 3.47 -24.14
C GLN A 2 16.40 2.74 -22.79
N LYS A 3 16.96 3.27 -21.71
CA LYS A 3 16.65 2.82 -20.34
C LYS A 3 15.20 3.21 -20.09
N ARG A 4 14.28 2.27 -20.30
CA ARG A 4 12.88 2.45 -19.95
C ARG A 4 12.81 2.68 -18.44
N ASP A 5 12.29 3.84 -18.02
CA ASP A 5 12.16 4.21 -16.61
C ASP A 5 11.03 3.39 -15.96
N TRP A 6 11.30 2.11 -15.74
CA TRP A 6 10.36 1.14 -15.17
C TRP A 6 9.75 1.61 -13.84
N PHE A 7 10.49 2.41 -13.06
CA PHE A 7 9.97 3.01 -11.84
C PHE A 7 8.85 4.02 -12.13
N ALA A 8 8.94 4.84 -13.17
CA ALA A 8 7.89 5.83 -13.48
C ALA A 8 6.58 5.13 -13.87
N SER A 9 6.66 4.12 -14.74
CA SER A 9 5.48 3.33 -15.12
C SER A 9 4.91 2.55 -13.93
N ALA A 10 5.75 1.92 -13.12
CA ALA A 10 5.31 1.17 -11.93
C ALA A 10 4.67 2.10 -10.88
N GLY A 11 5.24 3.28 -10.64
CA GLY A 11 4.66 4.29 -9.76
C GLY A 11 3.31 4.79 -10.25
N LEU A 12 3.17 5.03 -11.57
CA LEU A 12 1.87 5.40 -12.16
C LEU A 12 0.84 4.28 -12.03
N ILE A 13 1.22 3.02 -12.28
CA ILE A 13 0.32 1.87 -12.12
C ILE A 13 -0.10 1.73 -10.65
N TYR A 14 0.82 1.91 -9.71
CA TYR A 14 0.52 1.89 -8.27
C TYR A 14 -0.55 2.93 -7.92
N VAL A 15 -0.33 4.19 -8.29
CA VAL A 15 -1.27 5.29 -8.00
C VAL A 15 -2.60 5.07 -8.70
N ALA A 16 -2.59 4.70 -9.99
CA ALA A 16 -3.81 4.48 -10.75
C ALA A 16 -4.64 3.33 -10.19
N ALA A 17 -4.01 2.19 -9.87
CA ALA A 17 -4.71 1.05 -9.27
C ALA A 17 -5.32 1.42 -7.92
N TRP A 18 -4.56 2.13 -7.08
CA TRP A 18 -5.06 2.57 -5.77
C TRP A 18 -6.25 3.52 -5.89
N VAL A 19 -6.15 4.58 -6.72
CA VAL A 19 -7.24 5.54 -6.93
C VAL A 19 -8.47 4.88 -7.53
N LEU A 20 -8.31 4.05 -8.57
CA LEU A 20 -9.43 3.34 -9.19
C LEU A 20 -10.12 2.41 -8.19
N GLY A 21 -9.35 1.71 -7.35
CA GLY A 21 -9.92 0.84 -6.32
C GLY A 21 -10.71 1.60 -5.26
N LEU A 22 -10.26 2.79 -4.84
CA LEU A 22 -10.99 3.64 -3.88
C LEU A 22 -12.32 4.18 -4.42
N ILE A 23 -12.46 4.30 -5.74
CA ILE A 23 -13.71 4.78 -6.36
C ILE A 23 -14.79 3.68 -6.39
N ILE A 24 -14.40 2.40 -6.40
CA ILE A 24 -15.36 1.29 -6.53
C ILE A 24 -16.23 1.14 -5.28
N GLU A 25 -15.64 1.30 -4.10
CA GLU A 25 -16.33 1.03 -2.84
C GLU A 25 -15.84 2.03 -1.78
N PHE A 26 -16.67 3.04 -1.51
CA PHE A 26 -16.31 4.19 -0.66
C PHE A 26 -16.74 4.02 0.81
N ASP A 27 -17.65 3.07 1.09
CA ASP A 27 -18.30 2.91 2.39
C ASP A 27 -18.22 1.46 2.88
N THR A 28 -17.00 0.93 2.96
CA THR A 28 -16.76 -0.40 3.55
C THR A 28 -17.03 -0.35 5.05
N PRO A 29 -17.86 -1.26 5.60
CA PRO A 29 -18.26 -1.20 6.99
C PRO A 29 -17.08 -1.45 7.93
N GLN A 30 -17.07 -0.73 9.05
CA GLN A 30 -16.02 -0.86 10.06
C GLN A 30 -16.16 -2.15 10.87
N ALA A 31 -15.02 -2.70 11.30
CA ALA A 31 -14.97 -3.90 12.13
C ALA A 31 -15.73 -3.78 13.48
N SER A 32 -16.11 -2.58 13.91
CA SER A 32 -16.91 -2.29 15.11
C SER A 32 -18.42 -2.51 14.89
N GLN A 33 -18.90 -2.46 13.64
CA GLN A 33 -20.33 -2.56 13.31
C GLN A 33 -20.93 -3.93 13.66
N PRO A 34 -22.28 -4.05 13.80
CA PRO A 34 -22.96 -5.31 14.05
C PRO A 34 -22.61 -6.39 13.01
N ILE A 35 -22.41 -7.64 13.46
CA ILE A 35 -22.07 -8.77 12.58
C ILE A 35 -23.06 -8.95 11.43
N THR A 36 -24.36 -8.74 11.70
CA THR A 36 -25.42 -8.83 10.69
C THR A 36 -25.27 -7.80 9.57
N GLN A 37 -24.77 -6.60 9.87
CA GLN A 37 -24.47 -5.59 8.86
C GLN A 37 -23.25 -6.01 8.03
N LEU A 38 -22.20 -6.50 8.68
CA LEU A 38 -20.99 -6.97 7.99
C LEU A 38 -21.29 -8.12 7.02
N THR A 39 -22.00 -9.16 7.48
CA THR A 39 -22.32 -10.31 6.63
C THR A 39 -23.25 -9.94 5.48
N SER A 40 -24.23 -9.06 5.72
CA SER A 40 -25.13 -8.55 4.68
C SER A 40 -24.37 -7.76 3.62
N TYR A 41 -23.46 -6.88 4.06
CA TYR A 41 -22.63 -6.07 3.17
C TYR A 41 -21.75 -6.93 2.28
N PHE A 42 -20.91 -7.78 2.88
CA PHE A 42 -19.97 -8.60 2.11
C PHE A 42 -20.67 -9.66 1.25
N SER A 43 -21.90 -10.06 1.59
CA SER A 43 -22.71 -10.93 0.71
C SER A 43 -23.27 -10.19 -0.50
N ALA A 44 -23.69 -8.94 -0.33
CA ALA A 44 -24.24 -8.12 -1.42
C ALA A 44 -23.17 -7.55 -2.36
N HIS A 45 -21.97 -7.28 -1.84
CA HIS A 45 -20.89 -6.56 -2.54
C HIS A 45 -19.68 -7.45 -2.88
N GLN A 46 -19.84 -8.78 -2.95
CA GLN A 46 -18.71 -9.71 -3.15
C GLN A 46 -17.82 -9.35 -4.34
N GLN A 47 -18.43 -9.06 -5.50
CA GLN A 47 -17.69 -8.78 -6.73
C GLN A 47 -17.00 -7.41 -6.70
N SER A 48 -17.70 -6.36 -6.26
CA SER A 48 -17.11 -5.01 -6.13
C SER A 48 -15.96 -5.02 -5.14
N HIS A 49 -16.15 -5.67 -3.99
CA HIS A 49 -15.13 -5.79 -2.96
C HIS A 49 -13.89 -6.54 -3.47
N LEU A 50 -14.07 -7.63 -4.20
CA LEU A 50 -12.94 -8.36 -4.80
C LEU A 50 -12.16 -7.52 -5.80
N ILE A 51 -12.86 -6.81 -6.71
CA ILE A 51 -12.20 -5.96 -7.70
C ILE A 51 -11.44 -4.84 -7.00
N GLN A 52 -12.05 -4.19 -6.01
CA GLN A 52 -11.38 -3.19 -5.18
C GLN A 52 -10.13 -3.79 -4.52
N ALA A 53 -10.25 -4.92 -3.82
CA ALA A 53 -9.14 -5.58 -3.14
C ALA A 53 -7.97 -5.89 -4.08
N TYR A 54 -8.26 -6.42 -5.28
CA TYR A 54 -7.22 -6.69 -6.26
C TYR A 54 -6.54 -5.43 -6.78
N LEU A 55 -7.26 -4.31 -6.91
CA LEU A 55 -6.69 -3.04 -7.32
C LEU A 55 -5.84 -2.40 -6.21
N ILE A 56 -6.42 -2.18 -5.03
CA ILE A 56 -5.79 -1.43 -3.93
C ILE A 56 -4.66 -2.19 -3.23
N ALA A 57 -4.72 -3.53 -3.24
CA ALA A 57 -3.82 -4.37 -2.46
C ALA A 57 -2.98 -5.29 -3.36
N GLY A 58 -3.59 -5.90 -4.38
CA GLY A 58 -2.92 -6.81 -5.31
C GLY A 58 -2.01 -6.11 -6.32
N ILE A 59 -2.60 -5.45 -7.31
CA ILE A 59 -1.92 -4.75 -8.39
C ILE A 59 -1.06 -3.61 -7.82
N ALA A 60 -1.60 -2.84 -6.88
CA ALA A 60 -0.82 -1.83 -6.17
C ALA A 60 0.40 -2.44 -5.46
N GLY A 61 0.24 -3.56 -4.76
CA GLY A 61 1.37 -4.25 -4.10
C GLY A 61 2.46 -4.69 -5.10
N LEU A 62 2.08 -5.33 -6.20
CA LEU A 62 3.02 -5.75 -7.25
C LEU A 62 3.73 -4.55 -7.91
N ALA A 63 2.97 -3.50 -8.23
CA ALA A 63 3.51 -2.28 -8.81
C ALA A 63 4.48 -1.59 -7.84
N LEU A 64 4.18 -1.58 -6.55
CA LEU A 64 5.04 -1.03 -5.50
C LEU A 64 6.36 -1.81 -5.36
N LEU A 65 6.36 -3.15 -5.50
CA LEU A 65 7.59 -3.94 -5.55
C LEU A 65 8.48 -3.51 -6.71
N VAL A 66 7.90 -3.46 -7.92
CA VAL A 66 8.64 -3.08 -9.13
C VAL A 66 9.17 -1.65 -9.04
N PHE A 67 8.34 -0.73 -8.54
CA PHE A 67 8.70 0.66 -8.28
C PHE A 67 9.90 0.75 -7.33
N THR A 68 9.80 0.10 -6.17
CA THR A 68 10.81 0.16 -5.13
C THR A 68 12.14 -0.45 -5.59
N ALA A 69 12.10 -1.62 -6.23
CA ALA A 69 13.30 -2.28 -6.75
C ALA A 69 13.99 -1.44 -7.84
N SER A 70 13.20 -0.88 -8.76
CA SER A 70 13.71 -0.03 -9.84
C SER A 70 14.26 1.29 -9.32
N LEU A 71 13.57 1.92 -8.38
CA LEU A 71 13.99 3.19 -7.77
C LEU A 71 15.25 3.01 -6.93
N SER A 72 15.31 2.00 -6.06
CA SER A 72 16.51 1.71 -5.26
C SER A 72 17.74 1.48 -6.16
N SER A 73 17.58 0.69 -7.23
CA SER A 73 18.64 0.45 -8.22
C SER A 73 19.08 1.73 -8.95
N TYR A 74 18.14 2.63 -9.26
CA TYR A 74 18.45 3.92 -9.88
C TYR A 74 19.23 4.84 -8.94
N LEU A 75 18.79 4.95 -7.69
CA LEU A 75 19.40 5.84 -6.70
C LEU A 75 20.77 5.33 -6.28
N GLN A 76 20.95 4.01 -6.11
CA GLN A 76 22.24 3.40 -5.81
C GLN A 76 23.31 3.78 -6.85
N LYS A 77 22.94 3.76 -8.14
CA LYS A 77 23.84 4.14 -9.25
C LYS A 77 24.17 5.63 -9.27
N ARG A 78 23.29 6.49 -8.77
CA ARG A 78 23.51 7.95 -8.74
C ARG A 78 24.30 8.43 -7.53
N THR A 79 24.35 7.64 -6.47
CA THR A 79 25.11 7.97 -5.26
C THR A 79 26.43 7.21 -5.14
N ASP A 80 26.90 6.56 -6.21
CA ASP A 80 28.06 5.65 -6.24
C ASP A 80 28.05 4.60 -5.10
N GLY A 81 26.87 4.16 -4.67
CA GLY A 81 26.72 3.25 -3.52
C GLY A 81 27.14 3.79 -2.16
N LYS A 82 27.52 5.07 -2.03
CA LYS A 82 28.07 5.66 -0.79
C LYS A 82 27.05 5.86 0.34
N THR A 83 25.77 5.60 0.11
CA THR A 83 24.71 5.86 1.08
C THR A 83 23.90 4.59 1.38
N SER A 84 23.58 4.33 2.66
CA SER A 84 22.76 3.17 3.06
C SER A 84 21.26 3.33 2.74
N TYR A 85 20.83 4.51 2.29
CA TYR A 85 19.43 4.82 2.02
C TYR A 85 18.78 3.94 0.94
N HIS A 86 19.54 3.43 -0.03
CA HIS A 86 19.01 2.53 -1.07
C HIS A 86 18.48 1.22 -0.48
N SER A 87 19.16 0.66 0.53
CA SER A 87 18.72 -0.54 1.25
C SER A 87 17.47 -0.27 2.09
N VAL A 88 17.38 0.90 2.73
CA VAL A 88 16.19 1.31 3.49
C VAL A 88 14.99 1.47 2.55
N ILE A 89 15.17 2.14 1.41
CA ILE A 89 14.11 2.28 0.38
C ILE A 89 13.66 0.89 -0.08
N LEU A 90 14.59 0.01 -0.42
CA LEU A 90 14.27 -1.35 -0.86
C LEU A 90 13.51 -2.15 0.20
N GLY A 91 14.01 -2.15 1.43
CA GLY A 91 13.41 -2.86 2.56
C GLY A 91 12.02 -2.34 2.88
N ALA A 92 11.87 -1.03 3.07
CA ALA A 92 10.61 -0.39 3.43
C ALA A 92 9.53 -0.60 2.36
N GLY A 93 9.85 -0.42 1.08
CA GLY A 93 8.90 -0.66 0.00
C GLY A 93 8.57 -2.13 -0.20
N THR A 94 9.52 -3.04 0.02
CA THR A 94 9.26 -4.49 -0.03
C THR A 94 8.33 -4.93 1.11
N ILE A 95 8.54 -4.41 2.33
CA ILE A 95 7.65 -4.67 3.47
C ILE A 95 6.24 -4.15 3.17
N ALA A 96 6.12 -2.88 2.75
CA ALA A 96 4.83 -2.28 2.40
C ALA A 96 4.08 -3.09 1.33
N ALA A 97 4.79 -3.52 0.29
CA ALA A 97 4.19 -4.31 -0.78
C ALA A 97 3.84 -5.73 -0.33
N GLY A 98 4.67 -6.37 0.50
CA GLY A 98 4.38 -7.67 1.09
C GLY A 98 3.10 -7.62 1.93
N ILE A 99 2.97 -6.61 2.78
CA ILE A 99 1.74 -6.38 3.57
C ILE A 99 0.55 -6.17 2.64
N SER A 100 0.70 -5.36 1.59
CA SER A 100 -0.34 -5.13 0.58
C SER A 100 -0.82 -6.44 -0.07
N LEU A 101 0.09 -7.34 -0.44
CA LEU A 101 -0.28 -8.62 -1.03
C LEU A 101 -0.97 -9.56 -0.03
N VAL A 102 -0.53 -9.56 1.23
CA VAL A 102 -1.21 -10.30 2.31
C VAL A 102 -2.64 -9.77 2.49
N GLN A 103 -2.83 -8.45 2.48
CA GLN A 103 -4.15 -7.84 2.58
C GLN A 103 -5.06 -8.20 1.40
N ALA A 104 -4.54 -8.33 0.17
CA ALA A 104 -5.32 -8.83 -0.96
C ALA A 104 -5.87 -10.25 -0.70
N GLY A 105 -5.05 -11.11 -0.09
CA GLY A 105 -5.47 -12.45 0.34
C GLY A 105 -6.52 -12.43 1.45
N LEU A 106 -6.37 -11.55 2.45
CA LEU A 106 -7.32 -11.39 3.55
C LEU A 106 -8.67 -10.83 3.06
N GLN A 107 -8.66 -9.81 2.20
CA GLN A 107 -9.89 -9.25 1.62
C GLN A 107 -10.62 -10.27 0.75
N LYS A 108 -9.89 -11.09 -0.01
CA LYS A 108 -10.49 -12.22 -0.72
C LYS A 108 -11.13 -13.25 0.22
N ALA A 109 -10.61 -13.42 1.42
CA ALA A 109 -11.21 -14.32 2.41
C ALA A 109 -12.58 -13.80 2.90
N LEU A 110 -12.79 -12.48 2.99
CA LEU A 110 -14.05 -11.88 3.41
C LEU A 110 -15.22 -12.22 2.48
N THR A 111 -14.96 -12.52 1.21
CA THR A 111 -16.00 -12.86 0.24
C THR A 111 -16.29 -14.36 0.16
N LYS A 112 -15.62 -15.18 0.97
CA LYS A 112 -15.84 -16.63 0.98
C LYS A 112 -17.10 -16.99 1.76
N ARG A 113 -17.89 -17.90 1.20
CA ARG A 113 -19.16 -18.35 1.80
C ARG A 113 -18.95 -18.96 3.19
N GLU A 114 -17.86 -19.70 3.40
CA GLU A 114 -17.53 -20.32 4.69
C GLU A 114 -17.31 -19.28 5.79
N ILE A 115 -16.70 -18.13 5.43
CA ILE A 115 -16.48 -17.02 6.35
C ILE A 115 -17.80 -16.29 6.62
N LEU A 116 -18.59 -16.04 5.58
CA LEU A 116 -19.88 -15.33 5.69
C LEU A 116 -20.94 -16.11 6.46
N MET A 117 -20.91 -17.45 6.43
CA MET A 117 -21.84 -18.32 7.15
C MET A 117 -21.31 -18.75 8.54
N SER A 118 -20.10 -18.32 8.93
CA SER A 118 -19.56 -18.56 10.27
C SER A 118 -20.28 -17.74 11.34
N GLN A 119 -19.94 -17.94 12.62
CA GLN A 119 -20.49 -17.17 13.76
C GLN A 119 -20.12 -15.66 13.74
N GLY A 120 -19.50 -15.15 12.67
CA GLY A 120 -19.19 -13.74 12.46
C GLY A 120 -17.91 -13.25 13.14
N GLU A 121 -17.44 -13.93 14.19
CA GLU A 121 -16.18 -13.59 14.88
C GLU A 121 -14.97 -13.64 13.94
N LEU A 122 -14.89 -14.68 13.10
CA LEU A 122 -13.80 -14.85 12.13
C LEU A 122 -13.80 -13.73 11.09
N LEU A 123 -14.97 -13.29 10.64
CA LEU A 123 -15.11 -12.17 9.71
C LEU A 123 -14.61 -10.87 10.35
N ARG A 124 -15.01 -10.59 11.61
CA ARG A 124 -14.53 -9.44 12.37
C ARG A 124 -13.02 -9.49 12.58
N LEU A 125 -12.48 -10.65 12.92
CA LEU A 125 -11.05 -10.84 13.12
C LEU A 125 -10.26 -10.50 11.85
N ILE A 126 -10.72 -10.95 10.67
CA ILE A 126 -10.07 -10.62 9.39
C ILE A 126 -10.09 -9.12 9.14
N LEU A 127 -11.19 -8.42 9.42
CA LEU A 127 -11.26 -6.96 9.28
C LEU A 127 -10.29 -6.23 10.23
N VAL A 128 -10.22 -6.66 11.49
CA VAL A 128 -9.26 -6.10 12.46
C VAL A 128 -7.82 -6.33 11.99
N LEU A 129 -7.51 -7.51 11.46
CA LEU A 129 -6.20 -7.81 10.89
C LEU A 129 -5.88 -6.94 9.67
N ILE A 130 -6.84 -6.70 8.77
CA ILE A 130 -6.66 -5.81 7.62
C ILE A 130 -6.34 -4.38 8.11
N ASN A 131 -7.13 -3.84 9.05
CA ASN A 131 -6.90 -2.50 9.61
C ASN A 131 -5.56 -2.39 10.33
N THR A 132 -5.22 -3.38 11.15
CA THR A 132 -3.94 -3.41 11.89
C THR A 132 -2.76 -3.46 10.92
N THR A 133 -2.85 -4.28 9.87
CA THR A 133 -1.80 -4.36 8.85
C THR A 133 -1.71 -3.08 8.01
N ASP A 134 -2.79 -2.33 7.83
CA ASP A 134 -2.78 -1.03 7.16
C ASP A 134 -1.90 -0.02 7.90
N THR A 135 -1.94 0.00 9.23
CA THR A 135 -1.03 0.82 10.05
C THR A 135 0.43 0.55 9.69
N PHE A 136 0.83 -0.72 9.69
CA PHE A 136 2.22 -1.11 9.40
C PHE A 136 2.61 -0.84 7.95
N LYS A 137 1.69 -1.04 7.00
CA LYS A 137 1.91 -0.71 5.58
C LYS A 137 2.16 0.79 5.42
N LEU A 138 1.34 1.63 6.05
CA LEU A 138 1.45 3.08 5.97
C LEU A 138 2.73 3.60 6.62
N LEU A 139 3.15 3.02 7.75
CA LEU A 139 4.45 3.32 8.36
C LEU A 139 5.63 2.93 7.46
N ALA A 140 5.56 1.76 6.80
CA ALA A 140 6.58 1.33 5.86
C ALA A 140 6.64 2.25 4.62
N LEU A 141 5.48 2.66 4.09
CA LEU A 141 5.40 3.66 3.01
C LEU A 141 5.93 5.03 3.45
N ALA A 142 5.65 5.45 4.69
CA ALA A 142 6.18 6.70 5.24
C ALA A 142 7.70 6.68 5.32
N LEU A 143 8.29 5.56 5.78
CA LEU A 143 9.73 5.38 5.83
C LEU A 143 10.36 5.38 4.43
N LEU A 144 9.73 4.72 3.45
CA LEU A 144 10.14 4.77 2.05
C LEU A 144 10.12 6.22 1.54
N SER A 145 9.00 6.92 1.72
CA SER A 145 8.80 8.29 1.25
C SER A 145 9.80 9.26 1.89
N ALA A 146 10.02 9.16 3.20
CA ALA A 146 10.99 9.97 3.92
C ALA A 146 12.43 9.70 3.44
N SER A 147 12.79 8.44 3.20
CA SER A 147 14.12 8.06 2.72
C SER A 147 14.41 8.61 1.31
N VAL A 148 13.45 8.49 0.39
CA VAL A 148 13.55 9.08 -0.96
C VAL A 148 13.68 10.59 -0.87
N SER A 149 12.90 11.22 0.01
CA SER A 149 12.88 12.68 0.19
C SER A 149 14.20 13.22 0.73
N LEU A 150 14.76 12.56 1.74
CA LEU A 150 16.06 12.91 2.29
C LEU A 150 17.16 12.77 1.24
N LEU A 151 17.12 11.71 0.42
CA LEU A 151 18.10 11.53 -0.65
C LEU A 151 17.98 12.62 -1.72
N ALA A 152 16.75 12.97 -2.13
CA ALA A 152 16.48 14.02 -3.09
C ALA A 152 17.00 15.38 -2.61
N LEU A 153 16.72 15.75 -1.35
CA LEU A 153 17.09 17.04 -0.78
C LEU A 153 18.58 17.14 -0.42
N ARG A 154 19.22 16.05 0.03
CA ARG A 154 20.63 16.07 0.44
C ARG A 154 21.61 15.89 -0.72
N HIS A 155 21.26 15.06 -1.70
CA HIS A 155 22.19 14.65 -2.75
C HIS A 155 21.82 15.18 -4.14
N ASN A 156 20.74 15.97 -4.27
CA ASN A 156 20.26 16.54 -5.54
C ASN A 156 20.12 15.51 -6.67
N VAL A 157 19.85 14.24 -6.31
CA VAL A 157 19.69 13.14 -7.28
C VAL A 157 18.37 13.22 -8.04
N LEU A 158 17.40 13.91 -7.46
CA LEU A 158 16.04 14.16 -7.96
C LEU A 158 15.72 15.66 -7.78
N PRO A 159 14.76 16.21 -8.55
CA PRO A 159 14.30 17.57 -8.35
C PRO A 159 13.85 17.86 -6.90
N PRO A 160 14.17 19.03 -6.33
CA PRO A 160 13.88 19.34 -4.93
C PRO A 160 12.38 19.36 -4.61
N TRP A 161 11.52 19.67 -5.58
CA TRP A 161 10.07 19.62 -5.41
C TRP A 161 9.57 18.20 -5.11
N ILE A 162 10.18 17.16 -5.69
CA ILE A 162 9.86 15.76 -5.37
C ILE A 162 10.23 15.46 -3.91
N GLY A 163 11.37 15.98 -3.45
CA GLY A 163 11.81 15.83 -2.07
C GLY A 163 10.81 16.43 -1.08
N TRP A 164 10.29 17.62 -1.35
CA TRP A 164 9.28 18.26 -0.49
C TRP A 164 7.94 17.52 -0.52
N LEU A 165 7.46 17.12 -1.70
CA LEU A 165 6.21 16.36 -1.81
C LEU A 165 6.30 15.01 -1.10
N GLY A 166 7.43 14.30 -1.23
CA GLY A 166 7.65 13.05 -0.53
C GLY A 166 7.74 13.21 0.99
N ALA A 167 8.29 14.32 1.48
CA ALA A 167 8.32 14.62 2.91
C ALA A 167 6.91 14.89 3.46
N LEU A 168 6.10 15.67 2.74
CA LEU A 168 4.69 15.88 3.08
C LEU A 168 3.91 14.57 3.06
N LEU A 169 4.09 13.76 2.03
CA LEU A 169 3.47 12.44 1.92
C LEU A 169 3.86 11.54 3.10
N ALA A 170 5.12 11.54 3.52
CA ALA A 170 5.57 10.75 4.67
C ALA A 170 4.81 11.13 5.95
N VAL A 171 4.63 12.43 6.20
CA VAL A 171 3.85 12.92 7.35
C VAL A 171 2.38 12.50 7.23
N SER A 172 1.77 12.67 6.06
CA SER A 172 0.38 12.27 5.83
C SER A 172 0.17 10.76 6.02
N LEU A 173 1.12 9.93 5.59
CA LEU A 173 1.07 8.48 5.77
C LEU A 173 1.16 8.06 7.24
N VAL A 174 2.00 8.73 8.03
CA VAL A 174 2.06 8.49 9.48
C VAL A 174 0.72 8.84 10.13
N LEU A 175 0.18 10.03 9.84
CA LEU A 175 -1.12 10.46 10.37
C LEU A 175 -2.26 9.53 9.93
N GLY A 176 -2.24 9.08 8.68
CA GLY A 176 -3.20 8.10 8.16
C GLY A 176 -3.09 6.74 8.86
N GLY A 177 -1.87 6.28 9.15
CA GLY A 177 -1.63 5.02 9.87
C GLY A 177 -2.17 5.06 11.30
N LEU A 178 -2.07 6.20 11.99
CA LEU A 178 -2.60 6.37 13.35
C LEU A 178 -4.13 6.29 13.40
N ASN A 179 -4.83 6.50 12.29
CA ASN A 179 -6.30 6.44 12.23
C ASN A 179 -6.85 5.00 12.33
N PHE A 180 -5.98 3.99 12.25
CA PHE A 180 -6.34 2.57 12.35
C PHE A 180 -6.09 1.98 13.75
N LEU A 181 -5.58 2.78 14.70
CA LEU A 181 -5.33 2.40 16.09
C LEU A 181 -6.56 2.59 16.98
#